data_AF-A0A0F7SHY7-F1
#
_entry.id   AF-A0A0F7SHY7-F1
#
_cell.length_a   1.000
_cell.length_b   1.000
_cell.length_c   1.000
_cell.angle_alpha   90.00
_cell.angle_beta   90.00
_cell.angle_gamma   90.00
#
_symmetry.space_group_name_H-M   'P 1'
#
loop_
_entity.id
_entity.type
_entity.pdbx_description
1 polymer ?
#
loop_
_entity_poly.entity_id
_entity_poly.type
_entity_poly.pdbx_seq_one_letter_code
_entity_poly.pdbx_strand_id
1 'polypeptide(L)'
;MASSVSTLAADPDCTTGLCPPLKASSLERDQAPSSSTVPATSPVTTTNTSNDNVAMTAEPVKQAESIPESKESDPLLDASTFTPPRLEESEGWRVVIEFCDRCRWLHRATWVQTELFLTFPSPAIRSISLIPLNAPETGGRFRVWVYNKNDQVKLAWDRKIEGGFPELKILKQRVRDIISPAVSLGHSDVHSTKGTKH
;
A
#
# COMPACT_ATOMS: atom_id res chain seq x y z
N MET A 1 1.60 36.51 -58.82
CA MET A 1 1.99 37.48 -57.75
C MET A 1 1.89 36.78 -56.41
N ALA A 2 2.77 37.13 -55.47
CA ALA A 2 2.77 36.72 -54.05
C ALA A 2 2.71 35.21 -53.73
N SER A 3 3.88 34.62 -53.47
CA SER A 3 4.03 33.39 -52.69
C SER A 3 3.83 33.66 -51.19
N SER A 4 3.50 32.62 -50.42
CA SER A 4 4.03 32.44 -49.06
C SER A 4 3.85 31.00 -48.59
N VAL A 5 4.98 30.31 -48.36
CA VAL A 5 5.06 28.99 -47.73
C VAL A 5 5.82 29.19 -46.42
N SER A 6 5.26 28.77 -45.29
CA SER A 6 5.92 28.88 -43.99
C SER A 6 6.98 27.79 -43.83
N THR A 7 8.24 28.19 -43.90
CA THR A 7 9.41 27.34 -43.65
C THR A 7 9.69 27.18 -42.16
N LEU A 8 10.14 26.00 -41.73
CA LEU A 8 10.62 25.76 -40.38
C LEU A 8 11.89 26.60 -40.10
N ALA A 9 11.96 27.23 -38.94
CA ALA A 9 13.21 27.75 -38.37
C ALA A 9 13.73 26.76 -37.31
N ALA A 10 15.01 26.41 -37.40
CA ALA A 10 15.69 25.55 -36.43
C ALA A 10 16.57 26.39 -35.49
N ASP A 11 16.76 25.90 -34.26
CA ASP A 11 17.63 26.51 -33.25
C ASP A 11 19.11 26.46 -33.67
N PRO A 12 19.86 27.59 -33.60
CA PRO A 12 21.28 27.61 -33.90
C PRO A 12 22.12 27.95 -32.66
N ASP A 13 22.47 26.95 -31.83
CA ASP A 13 23.58 27.07 -30.88
C ASP A 13 24.17 25.71 -30.46
N CYS A 14 24.82 25.01 -31.41
CA CYS A 14 25.61 23.81 -31.11
C CYS A 14 26.67 23.48 -32.18
N THR A 15 27.63 24.38 -32.44
CA THR A 15 28.89 24.00 -33.14
C THR A 15 30.08 24.88 -32.76
N THR A 16 30.92 24.42 -31.83
CA THR A 16 32.39 24.30 -31.98
C THR A 16 32.95 23.69 -30.70
N GLY A 17 33.53 22.49 -30.79
CA GLY A 17 34.18 21.87 -29.64
C GLY A 17 35.69 22.14 -29.60
N LEU A 18 36.26 22.22 -28.40
CA LEU A 18 37.48 21.47 -28.05
C LEU A 18 37.55 21.28 -26.53
N CYS A 19 38.17 20.18 -26.10
CA CYS A 19 38.07 19.61 -24.75
C CYS A 19 39.04 20.27 -23.73
N PRO A 20 38.85 20.05 -22.41
CA PRO A 20 39.56 18.93 -21.81
C PRO A 20 38.77 18.12 -20.75
N PRO A 21 39.05 16.82 -20.58
CA PRO A 21 38.47 16.00 -19.52
C PRO A 21 39.40 15.85 -18.30
N LEU A 22 38.82 15.39 -17.18
CA LEU A 22 39.46 14.80 -15.99
C LEU A 22 40.40 15.68 -15.14
N LYS A 23 40.03 15.79 -13.85
CA LYS A 23 40.93 15.37 -12.76
C LYS A 23 40.17 14.52 -11.75
N ALA A 24 40.46 13.21 -11.76
CA ALA A 24 40.38 12.42 -10.53
C ALA A 24 41.63 12.73 -9.68
N SER A 25 41.48 12.76 -8.36
CA SER A 25 42.61 12.84 -7.43
C SER A 25 42.58 11.63 -6.49
N SER A 26 43.32 10.59 -6.88
CA SER A 26 43.83 9.58 -5.95
C SER A 26 45.26 9.96 -5.58
N LEU A 27 45.62 9.70 -4.32
CA LEU A 27 46.92 9.27 -3.75
C LEU A 27 46.74 9.44 -2.22
N GLU A 28 46.57 8.36 -1.46
CA GLU A 28 47.67 7.53 -0.88
C GLU A 28 48.48 8.29 0.18
N ARG A 29 48.90 7.72 1.32
CA ARG A 29 48.79 6.37 1.91
C ARG A 29 49.05 6.53 3.42
N ASP A 30 48.50 5.67 4.29
CA ASP A 30 49.26 5.10 5.42
C ASP A 30 48.49 3.99 6.16
N GLN A 31 49.23 3.12 6.84
CA GLN A 31 48.88 1.71 6.97
C GLN A 31 48.84 1.19 8.42
N ALA A 32 47.66 0.72 8.85
CA ALA A 32 47.39 -0.44 9.75
C ALA A 32 48.22 -0.63 11.07
N PRO A 33 48.02 -1.69 11.87
CA PRO A 33 46.89 -2.61 12.00
C PRO A 33 46.33 -2.74 13.45
N SER A 34 45.13 -3.30 13.61
CA SER A 34 44.86 -4.27 14.70
C SER A 34 43.67 -5.18 14.37
N SER A 35 43.74 -6.42 14.84
CA SER A 35 42.87 -7.54 14.47
C SER A 35 41.63 -7.69 15.35
N SER A 36 40.50 -8.09 14.75
CA SER A 36 39.46 -8.84 15.46
C SER A 36 38.76 -9.80 14.49
N THR A 37 38.87 -11.10 14.77
CA THR A 37 38.39 -12.18 13.90
C THR A 37 37.04 -12.68 14.40
N VAL A 38 36.05 -12.80 13.50
CA VAL A 38 34.77 -13.48 13.79
C VAL A 38 34.65 -14.70 12.86
N PRO A 39 34.54 -15.93 13.39
CA PRO A 39 34.58 -17.14 12.57
C PRO A 39 33.23 -17.44 11.89
N ALA A 40 33.31 -17.96 10.66
CA ALA A 40 32.17 -18.53 9.96
C ALA A 40 31.89 -19.97 10.43
N THR A 41 30.62 -20.34 10.54
CA THR A 41 30.19 -21.71 10.88
C THR A 41 30.09 -22.59 9.63
N SER A 42 30.80 -23.72 9.66
CA SER A 42 30.86 -24.73 8.59
C SER A 42 29.59 -25.60 8.48
N PRO A 43 29.35 -26.28 7.35
CA PRO A 43 28.21 -27.17 7.15
C PRO A 43 28.38 -28.52 7.88
N VAL A 44 27.26 -29.18 8.19
CA VAL A 44 27.23 -30.57 8.66
C VAL A 44 26.64 -31.46 7.58
N THR A 45 27.46 -32.36 7.06
CA THR A 45 27.05 -33.47 6.19
C THR A 45 26.99 -34.77 7.01
N THR A 46 26.05 -35.62 6.63
CA THR A 46 25.84 -37.03 7.00
C THR A 46 27.09 -37.81 7.42
N THR A 47 27.01 -38.53 8.55
CA THR A 47 27.73 -39.79 8.76
C THR A 47 26.79 -40.84 9.34
N ASN A 48 26.92 -42.08 8.86
CA ASN A 48 26.07 -43.22 9.19
C ASN A 48 26.92 -44.31 9.88
N THR A 49 26.26 -45.35 10.41
CA THR A 49 26.80 -46.69 10.78
C THR A 49 27.30 -46.93 12.22
N SER A 50 27.01 -48.16 12.69
CA SER A 50 27.52 -48.86 13.90
C SER A 50 26.97 -48.40 15.26
N ASN A 51 26.57 -49.26 16.21
CA ASN A 51 26.40 -50.72 16.34
C ASN A 51 25.24 -50.96 17.38
N ASP A 52 24.70 -52.14 17.71
CA ASP A 52 25.03 -53.56 17.44
C ASP A 52 23.75 -54.45 17.47
N ASN A 53 23.88 -55.78 17.33
CA ASN A 53 22.78 -56.75 17.45
C ASN A 53 22.65 -57.37 18.87
N VAL A 54 21.41 -57.47 19.38
CA VAL A 54 21.01 -58.56 20.31
C VAL A 54 19.62 -59.04 19.93
N ALA A 55 19.48 -60.34 19.62
CA ALA A 55 18.21 -60.97 19.31
C ALA A 55 17.49 -61.43 20.59
N MET A 56 16.18 -61.21 20.67
CA MET A 56 15.32 -61.91 21.63
C MET A 56 13.89 -62.07 21.08
N THR A 57 13.53 -63.31 20.75
CA THR A 57 12.16 -63.91 20.73
C THR A 57 10.98 -63.10 20.17
N ALA A 58 10.43 -63.56 19.05
CA ALA A 58 9.10 -63.20 18.56
C ALA A 58 7.97 -63.95 19.30
N GLU A 59 6.74 -63.41 19.24
CA GLU A 59 5.39 -64.04 19.29
C GLU A 59 4.34 -62.94 19.70
N PRO A 60 3.04 -63.08 19.40
CA PRO A 60 2.41 -62.05 18.55
C PRO A 60 1.38 -61.15 19.23
N VAL A 61 1.36 -59.86 18.86
CA VAL A 61 0.27 -58.93 19.20
C VAL A 61 -0.74 -58.87 18.06
N LYS A 62 -2.03 -58.96 18.45
CA LYS A 62 -3.19 -59.10 17.57
C LYS A 62 -3.36 -57.93 16.59
N GLN A 63 -4.06 -58.24 15.50
CA GLN A 63 -4.55 -57.32 14.46
C GLN A 63 -4.93 -55.95 15.03
N ALA A 64 -4.25 -54.91 14.56
CA ALA A 64 -4.72 -53.54 14.69
C ALA A 64 -5.93 -53.38 13.74
N GLU A 65 -7.11 -53.31 14.33
CA GLU A 65 -8.36 -53.00 13.64
C GLU A 65 -8.23 -51.60 13.03
N SER A 66 -8.17 -51.52 11.71
CA SER A 66 -7.96 -50.25 11.01
C SER A 66 -9.23 -49.40 11.13
N ILE A 67 -9.26 -48.51 12.11
CA ILE A 67 -10.19 -47.37 12.10
C ILE A 67 -9.91 -46.61 10.79
N PRO A 68 -10.88 -46.50 9.86
CA PRO A 68 -10.73 -45.56 8.77
C PRO A 68 -10.84 -44.16 9.38
N GLU A 69 -9.70 -43.56 9.68
CA GLU A 69 -9.61 -42.16 10.08
C GLU A 69 -9.99 -41.31 8.86
N SER A 70 -11.29 -41.19 8.61
CA SER A 70 -11.86 -40.20 7.73
C SER A 70 -11.50 -38.84 8.32
N LYS A 71 -10.40 -38.28 7.83
CA LYS A 71 -10.06 -36.87 8.00
C LYS A 71 -11.10 -36.05 7.25
N GLU A 72 -12.27 -35.94 7.86
CA GLU A 72 -13.33 -35.01 7.51
C GLU A 72 -12.81 -33.63 7.90
N SER A 73 -11.94 -33.09 7.03
CA SER A 73 -11.34 -31.78 7.21
C SER A 73 -12.46 -30.75 7.16
N ASP A 74 -12.66 -30.05 8.27
CA ASP A 74 -13.64 -28.97 8.36
C ASP A 74 -13.45 -28.01 7.17
N PRO A 75 -14.47 -27.82 6.30
CA PRO A 75 -14.36 -26.96 5.13
C PRO A 75 -14.14 -25.48 5.48
N LEU A 76 -14.30 -25.07 6.74
CA LEU A 76 -13.92 -23.74 7.23
C LEU A 76 -12.39 -23.60 7.45
N LEU A 77 -11.66 -24.71 7.54
CA LEU A 77 -10.21 -24.76 7.73
C LEU A 77 -9.44 -25.10 6.45
N ASP A 78 -10.12 -25.54 5.38
CA ASP A 78 -9.51 -25.77 4.08
C ASP A 78 -9.40 -24.48 3.25
N ALA A 79 -8.16 -24.00 3.12
CA ALA A 79 -7.83 -22.84 2.30
C ALA A 79 -8.14 -23.01 0.80
N SER A 80 -8.30 -24.24 0.29
CA SER A 80 -8.69 -24.49 -1.11
C SER A 80 -10.12 -24.04 -1.41
N THR A 81 -10.97 -23.95 -0.38
CA THR A 81 -12.36 -23.50 -0.48
C THR A 81 -12.48 -21.95 -0.46
N PHE A 82 -11.41 -21.22 -0.14
CA PHE A 82 -11.47 -19.76 -0.01
C PHE A 82 -11.50 -19.03 -1.36
N THR A 83 -12.63 -18.39 -1.66
CA THR A 83 -12.78 -17.56 -2.86
C THR A 83 -12.28 -16.12 -2.61
N PRO A 84 -11.33 -15.59 -3.41
CA PRO A 84 -10.81 -14.24 -3.21
C PRO A 84 -11.86 -13.16 -3.56
N PRO A 85 -11.97 -12.07 -2.78
CA PRO A 85 -12.95 -11.01 -3.02
C PRO A 85 -12.58 -10.19 -4.26
N ARG A 86 -13.47 -10.19 -5.27
CA ARG A 86 -13.34 -9.33 -6.46
C ARG A 86 -13.85 -7.93 -6.14
N LEU A 87 -12.98 -6.93 -6.22
CA LEU A 87 -13.30 -5.53 -5.87
C LEU A 87 -14.14 -4.83 -6.95
N GLU A 88 -14.00 -5.23 -8.22
CA GLU A 88 -14.66 -4.62 -9.38
C GLU A 88 -16.14 -5.02 -9.47
N GLU A 89 -16.45 -6.28 -9.17
CA GLU A 89 -17.81 -6.84 -9.18
C GLU A 89 -18.65 -6.42 -7.95
N SER A 90 -18.10 -5.60 -7.06
CA SER A 90 -18.70 -5.34 -5.75
C SER A 90 -19.60 -4.10 -5.75
N GLU A 91 -20.89 -4.32 -5.49
CA GLU A 91 -21.85 -3.22 -5.34
C GLU A 91 -21.59 -2.39 -4.08
N GLY A 92 -21.02 -1.20 -4.24
CA GLY A 92 -20.87 -0.22 -3.18
C GLY A 92 -19.92 0.92 -3.57
N TRP A 93 -19.77 1.91 -2.69
CA TRP A 93 -18.83 3.00 -2.92
C TRP A 93 -17.42 2.62 -2.46
N ARG A 94 -16.41 3.06 -3.24
CA ARG A 94 -14.99 2.86 -2.95
C ARG A 94 -14.34 4.20 -2.66
N VAL A 95 -13.48 4.28 -1.65
CA VAL A 95 -12.70 5.50 -1.33
C VAL A 95 -11.22 5.24 -1.57
N VAL A 96 -10.50 6.21 -2.11
CA VAL A 96 -9.05 6.15 -2.30
C VAL A 96 -8.40 7.35 -1.62
N ILE A 97 -7.44 7.08 -0.74
CA ILE A 97 -6.66 8.09 -0.03
C ILE A 97 -5.23 8.07 -0.57
N GLU A 98 -4.91 9.05 -1.41
CA GLU A 98 -3.52 9.29 -1.87
C GLU A 98 -2.78 10.14 -0.82
N PHE A 99 -1.59 9.73 -0.40
CA PHE A 99 -0.77 10.50 0.53
C PHE A 99 0.72 10.48 0.19
N CYS A 100 1.40 11.57 0.50
CA CYS A 100 2.86 11.67 0.45
C CYS A 100 3.50 10.74 1.50
N ASP A 101 4.15 9.68 1.05
CA ASP A 101 4.79 8.68 1.91
C ASP A 101 6.04 9.25 2.60
N ARG A 102 6.89 9.96 1.84
CA ARG A 102 8.06 10.70 2.34
C ARG A 102 7.72 11.71 3.45
N CYS A 103 6.47 12.18 3.49
CA CYS A 103 5.98 13.11 4.51
C CYS A 103 5.56 12.42 5.83
N ARG A 104 5.68 11.08 5.91
CA ARG A 104 5.26 10.22 7.04
C ARG A 104 3.77 10.30 7.39
N TRP A 105 2.90 10.60 6.42
CA TRP A 105 1.46 10.83 6.65
C TRP A 105 0.59 9.57 6.69
N LEU A 106 1.18 8.37 6.58
CA LEU A 106 0.47 7.08 6.68
C LEU A 106 -0.47 7.03 7.89
N HIS A 107 0.01 7.38 9.09
CA HIS A 107 -0.79 7.38 10.32
C HIS A 107 -2.08 8.21 10.21
N ARG A 108 -2.03 9.36 9.52
CA ARG A 108 -3.19 10.23 9.30
C ARG A 108 -4.13 9.66 8.23
N ALA A 109 -3.58 9.04 7.19
CA ALA A 109 -4.35 8.37 6.15
C ALA A 109 -5.12 7.16 6.73
N THR A 110 -4.47 6.34 7.55
CA THR A 110 -5.08 5.22 8.28
C THR A 110 -6.16 5.70 9.25
N TRP A 111 -5.91 6.75 10.04
CA TRP A 111 -6.93 7.31 10.94
C TRP A 111 -8.17 7.79 10.17
N VAL A 112 -8.00 8.52 9.06
CA VAL A 112 -9.12 8.93 8.20
C VAL A 112 -9.86 7.72 7.63
N GLN A 113 -9.16 6.67 7.21
CA GLN A 113 -9.77 5.41 6.76
C GLN A 113 -10.62 4.76 7.87
N THR A 114 -10.10 4.62 9.09
CA THR A 114 -10.84 4.07 10.23
C THR A 114 -12.10 4.91 10.54
N GLU A 115 -11.96 6.23 10.59
CA GLU A 115 -13.06 7.16 10.84
C GLU A 115 -14.16 7.09 9.78
N LEU A 116 -13.80 6.89 8.51
CA LEU A 116 -14.75 6.72 7.42
C LEU A 116 -15.47 5.36 7.51
N PHE A 117 -14.76 4.25 7.77
CA PHE A 117 -15.40 2.94 7.96
C PHE A 117 -16.35 2.90 9.16
N LEU A 118 -15.99 3.54 10.29
CA LEU A 118 -16.85 3.64 11.47
C LEU A 118 -18.09 4.51 11.23
N THR A 119 -18.00 5.50 10.34
CA THR A 119 -19.12 6.41 10.02
C THR A 119 -20.04 5.82 8.93
N PHE A 120 -19.48 5.08 7.99
CA PHE A 120 -20.18 4.55 6.82
C PHE A 120 -20.00 3.02 6.71
N PRO A 121 -20.67 2.25 7.58
CA PRO A 121 -20.61 0.79 7.53
C PRO A 121 -21.18 0.23 6.21
N SER A 122 -20.88 -1.03 5.92
CA SER A 122 -21.47 -1.77 4.80
C SER A 122 -23.03 -1.68 4.84
N PRO A 123 -23.72 -1.41 3.72
CA PRO A 123 -23.22 -1.38 2.33
C PRO A 123 -22.76 0.00 1.82
N ALA A 124 -22.67 1.03 2.66
CA ALA A 124 -22.40 2.40 2.22
C ALA A 124 -20.99 2.55 1.62
N ILE A 125 -19.93 2.22 2.39
CA ILE A 125 -18.57 2.09 1.87
C ILE A 125 -18.19 0.61 1.86
N ARG A 126 -17.79 0.12 0.68
CA ARG A 126 -17.36 -1.27 0.46
C ARG A 126 -15.89 -1.48 0.79
N SER A 127 -15.04 -0.53 0.39
CA SER A 127 -13.59 -0.57 0.62
C SER A 127 -12.98 0.85 0.62
N ILE A 128 -11.83 0.97 1.30
CA ILE A 128 -11.03 2.19 1.33
C ILE A 128 -9.58 1.79 1.07
N SER A 129 -8.99 2.27 -0.02
CA SER A 129 -7.60 1.99 -0.40
C SER A 129 -6.68 3.13 0.00
N LEU A 130 -5.51 2.81 0.58
CA LEU A 130 -4.46 3.77 0.87
C LEU A 130 -3.38 3.67 -0.22
N ILE A 131 -3.07 4.78 -0.90
CA ILE A 131 -2.05 4.83 -1.95
C ILE A 131 -0.87 5.69 -1.47
N PRO A 132 0.26 5.08 -1.10
CA PRO A 132 1.49 5.81 -0.79
C PRO A 132 2.11 6.37 -2.09
N LEU A 133 2.48 7.63 -2.07
CA LEU A 133 3.13 8.31 -3.19
C LEU A 133 4.52 8.81 -2.78
N ASN A 134 5.54 8.38 -3.54
CA ASN A 134 6.95 8.67 -3.25
C ASN A 134 7.55 9.71 -4.22
N ALA A 135 7.03 9.81 -5.45
CA ALA A 135 7.55 10.68 -6.51
C ALA A 135 7.65 12.17 -6.10
N PRO A 136 8.70 12.91 -6.51
CA PRO A 136 8.95 14.26 -6.02
C PRO A 136 7.81 15.26 -6.29
N GLU A 137 7.14 15.13 -7.44
CA GLU A 137 5.99 15.94 -7.89
C GLU A 137 4.74 15.71 -7.02
N THR A 138 4.65 14.53 -6.41
CA THR A 138 3.59 14.17 -5.45
C THR A 138 3.89 14.63 -4.02
N GLY A 139 5.00 15.36 -3.82
CA GLY A 139 5.38 15.98 -2.55
C GLY A 139 4.23 16.76 -1.91
N GLY A 140 3.96 16.42 -0.64
CA GLY A 140 2.91 17.04 0.16
C GLY A 140 1.48 16.81 -0.33
N ARG A 141 1.22 15.82 -1.20
CA ARG A 141 -0.13 15.42 -1.59
C ARG A 141 -0.85 14.72 -0.43
N PHE A 142 -2.12 15.08 -0.23
CA PHE A 142 -3.07 14.33 0.57
C PHE A 142 -4.45 14.54 -0.06
N ARG A 143 -5.00 13.51 -0.70
CA ARG A 143 -6.28 13.56 -1.42
C ARG A 143 -7.20 12.43 -1.00
N VAL A 144 -8.50 12.71 -0.97
CA VAL A 144 -9.56 11.73 -0.73
C VAL A 144 -10.49 11.73 -1.94
N TRP A 145 -10.50 10.62 -2.67
CA TRP A 145 -11.35 10.37 -3.83
C TRP A 145 -12.46 9.38 -3.47
N VAL A 146 -13.64 9.57 -4.06
CA VAL A 146 -14.81 8.70 -3.89
C VAL A 146 -15.26 8.22 -5.25
N TYR A 147 -15.40 6.90 -5.41
CA TYR A 147 -15.79 6.21 -6.65
C TYR A 147 -17.16 5.56 -6.47
N ASN A 148 -18.05 5.78 -7.44
CA ASN A 148 -19.35 5.12 -7.55
C ASN A 148 -19.19 3.73 -8.23
N LYS A 149 -20.28 2.95 -8.24
CA LYS A 149 -20.39 1.66 -8.97
C LYS A 149 -20.06 1.78 -10.47
N ASN A 150 -20.34 2.93 -11.07
CA ASN A 150 -20.09 3.22 -12.49
C ASN A 150 -18.71 3.85 -12.75
N ASP A 151 -17.72 3.61 -11.88
CA ASP A 151 -16.36 4.22 -11.84
C ASP A 151 -16.30 5.76 -11.89
N GLN A 152 -17.42 6.45 -11.73
CA GLN A 152 -17.48 7.90 -11.60
C GLN A 152 -16.73 8.34 -10.35
N VAL A 153 -15.64 9.10 -10.55
CA VAL A 153 -14.79 9.64 -9.48
C VAL A 153 -15.21 11.06 -9.09
N LYS A 154 -15.24 11.33 -7.79
CA LYS A 154 -15.40 12.67 -7.20
C LYS A 154 -14.28 12.93 -6.17
N LEU A 155 -13.77 14.16 -6.15
CA LEU A 155 -12.80 14.61 -5.15
C LEU A 155 -13.56 15.09 -3.90
N ALA A 156 -13.36 14.45 -2.76
CA ALA A 156 -13.91 14.90 -1.48
C ALA A 156 -12.98 15.91 -0.77
N TRP A 157 -11.66 15.75 -0.91
CA TRP A 157 -10.66 16.64 -0.30
C TRP A 157 -9.34 16.65 -1.06
N ASP A 158 -8.69 17.81 -1.19
CA ASP A 158 -7.26 17.94 -1.52
C ASP A 158 -6.62 18.97 -0.59
N ARG A 159 -5.58 18.55 0.13
CA ARG A 159 -4.81 19.42 1.03
C ARG A 159 -4.28 20.69 0.35
N LYS A 160 -3.93 20.66 -0.94
CA LYS A 160 -3.42 21.83 -1.66
C LYS A 160 -4.52 22.84 -2.00
N ILE A 161 -5.76 22.37 -2.20
CA ILE A 161 -6.92 23.22 -2.52
C ILE A 161 -7.53 23.81 -1.25
N GLU A 162 -7.70 22.99 -0.22
CA GLU A 162 -8.34 23.37 1.05
C GLU A 162 -7.38 24.04 2.05
N GLY A 163 -6.10 24.20 1.69
CA GLY A 163 -5.07 24.82 2.53
C GLY A 163 -4.65 24.00 3.76
N GLY A 164 -5.15 22.77 3.94
CA GLY A 164 -4.92 21.99 5.16
C GLY A 164 -5.34 20.53 5.06
N PHE A 165 -5.14 19.79 6.16
CA PHE A 165 -5.69 18.45 6.30
C PHE A 165 -7.20 18.50 6.54
N PRO A 166 -7.94 17.44 6.17
CA PRO A 166 -9.38 17.38 6.44
C PRO A 166 -9.67 17.46 7.93
N GLU A 167 -10.53 18.39 8.31
CA GLU A 167 -11.27 18.27 9.56
C GLU A 167 -12.30 17.15 9.39
N LEU A 168 -12.31 16.17 10.31
CA LEU A 168 -13.14 14.97 10.17
C LEU A 168 -14.61 15.28 9.93
N LYS A 169 -15.17 16.29 10.62
CA LYS A 169 -16.57 16.67 10.48
C LYS A 169 -16.90 17.08 9.04
N ILE A 170 -16.09 17.97 8.46
CA ILE A 170 -16.27 18.46 7.10
C ILE A 170 -16.05 17.33 6.08
N LEU A 171 -15.05 16.48 6.30
CA LEU A 171 -14.80 15.33 5.41
C LEU A 171 -15.96 14.34 5.42
N LYS A 172 -16.49 13.99 6.60
CA LYS A 172 -17.65 13.10 6.75
C LYS A 172 -18.89 13.70 6.07
N GLN A 173 -19.15 15.00 6.25
CA GLN A 173 -20.22 15.69 5.50
C GLN A 173 -20.04 15.55 3.99
N ARG A 174 -18.89 15.94 3.42
CA ARG A 174 -18.64 15.85 1.98
C ARG A 174 -18.75 14.44 1.41
N VAL A 175 -18.24 13.44 2.14
CA VAL A 175 -18.32 12.03 1.71
C VAL A 175 -19.78 11.54 1.74
N ARG A 176 -20.57 11.91 2.75
CA ARG A 176 -22.02 11.64 2.80
C ARG A 176 -22.76 12.30 1.64
N ASP A 177 -22.50 13.57 1.37
CA ASP A 177 -23.18 14.31 0.29
C ASP A 177 -22.92 13.68 -1.09
N ILE A 178 -21.79 12.98 -1.24
CA ILE A 178 -21.47 12.18 -2.43
C ILE A 178 -22.19 10.81 -2.43
N ILE A 179 -22.15 10.09 -1.30
CA ILE A 179 -22.57 8.67 -1.18
C ILE A 179 -24.08 8.51 -0.99
N SER A 180 -24.68 9.30 -0.09
CA SER A 180 -26.09 9.24 0.28
C SER A 180 -26.55 10.57 0.88
N PRO A 181 -26.92 11.56 0.04
CA PRO A 181 -27.30 12.91 0.50
C PRO A 181 -28.61 12.95 1.31
N ALA A 182 -29.39 11.86 1.33
CA ALA A 182 -30.63 11.75 2.08
C ALA A 182 -30.43 11.28 3.55
N VAL A 183 -29.22 10.84 3.92
CA VAL A 183 -28.94 10.35 5.29
C VAL A 183 -28.41 11.51 6.14
N SER A 184 -28.88 11.64 7.38
CA SER A 184 -28.29 12.57 8.35
C SER A 184 -27.17 11.91 9.15
N LEU A 185 -26.08 12.64 9.41
CA LEU A 185 -24.98 12.21 10.28
C LEU A 185 -25.12 12.69 11.74
N GLY A 186 -26.32 13.08 12.16
CA GLY A 186 -26.59 13.57 13.51
C GLY A 186 -25.71 14.77 13.87
N HIS A 187 -24.92 14.67 14.95
CA HIS A 187 -24.03 15.75 15.41
C HIS A 187 -22.98 16.21 14.36
N SER A 188 -22.63 15.36 13.40
CA SER A 188 -21.71 15.76 12.32
C SER A 188 -22.40 16.63 11.26
N ASP A 189 -23.72 16.63 11.18
CA ASP A 189 -24.52 17.37 10.18
C ASP A 189 -24.84 18.81 10.62
N VAL A 190 -24.57 19.16 11.89
CA VAL A 190 -24.87 20.48 12.44
C VAL A 190 -23.98 21.53 11.78
N HIS A 191 -24.51 22.28 10.82
CA HIS A 191 -23.87 23.47 10.28
C HIS A 191 -23.54 24.44 11.42
N SER A 192 -22.27 24.73 11.61
CA SER A 192 -21.83 25.84 12.46
C SER A 192 -22.21 27.15 11.77
N THR A 193 -23.40 27.65 12.07
CA THR A 193 -23.86 28.98 11.68
C THR A 193 -22.86 30.01 12.24
N LYS A 194 -21.95 30.48 11.39
CA LYS A 194 -21.12 31.64 11.71
C LYS A 194 -22.07 32.80 11.96
N GLY A 195 -22.21 33.21 13.22
CA GLY A 195 -23.11 34.28 13.59
C GLY A 195 -22.71 35.58 12.89
N THR A 196 -23.50 35.99 11.93
CA THR A 196 -23.44 37.33 11.35
C THR A 196 -23.81 38.32 12.45
N LYS A 197 -22.81 38.94 13.07
CA LYS A 197 -23.02 40.16 13.84
C LYS A 197 -23.25 41.30 12.86
N HIS A 198 -24.48 41.80 12.84
CA HIS A 198 -24.80 43.13 12.34
C HIS A 198 -24.38 44.19 13.35
#